data_AF-A0A1V6RCN4-F1
#
_entry.id   AF-A0A1V6RCN4-F1
#
_cell.length_a   1.000
_cell.length_b   1.000
_cell.length_c   1.000
_cell.angle_alpha   90.00
_cell.angle_beta   90.00
_cell.angle_gamma   90.00
#
_symmetry.space_group_name_H-M   'P 1'
#
loop_
_entity.id
_entity.type
_entity.pdbx_description
1 polymer ?
#
loop_
_entity_poly.entity_id
_entity_poly.type
_entity_poly.pdbx_seq_one_letter_code
_entity_poly.pdbx_strand_id
1 'polypeptide(L)'
;MPAAAAPPHFTTPDLELLSYCEDRDFRAEGKPEPNSRSQSLVYYSQDKKWWIRVTFKGAISCSTYDAEPEQIKSKRERRIEFQGFVRLIDFRSLALLNNTLTEVILNGDPETTEPVKLYREPEGTNRFTKLIKILRFYIREDPSRVVYPLSLQFPFFGLSMSPN
;
A
#
# COMPACT_ATOMS: atom_id res chain seq x y z
N MET A 1 -6.26 42.61 23.99
CA MET A 1 -5.36 41.44 23.96
C MET A 1 -5.96 40.41 23.02
N PRO A 2 -5.24 39.90 22.01
CA PRO A 2 -5.79 38.94 21.07
C PRO A 2 -5.93 37.56 21.74
N ALA A 3 -7.07 36.90 21.51
CA ALA A 3 -7.34 35.55 21.99
C ALA A 3 -6.37 34.57 21.31
N ALA A 4 -5.61 33.83 22.11
CA ALA A 4 -4.76 32.76 21.63
C ALA A 4 -5.63 31.68 20.98
N ALA A 5 -5.47 31.48 19.67
CA ALA A 5 -6.09 30.37 18.97
C ALA A 5 -5.58 29.05 19.57
N ALA A 6 -6.50 28.17 19.94
CA ALA A 6 -6.16 26.83 20.42
C ALA A 6 -5.32 26.10 19.35
N PRO A 7 -4.28 25.35 19.76
CA PRO A 7 -3.48 24.58 18.82
C PRO A 7 -4.38 23.57 18.10
N PRO A 8 -4.19 23.36 16.78
CA PRO A 8 -4.96 22.37 16.04
C PRO A 8 -4.77 21.00 16.68
N HIS A 9 -5.87 20.38 17.09
CA HIS A 9 -5.90 18.99 17.50
C HIS A 9 -5.51 18.15 16.29
N PHE A 10 -4.24 17.75 16.20
CA PHE A 10 -3.83 16.70 15.27
C PHE A 10 -4.42 15.39 15.78
N THR A 11 -5.66 15.10 15.39
CA THR A 11 -6.25 13.78 15.56
C THR A 11 -5.30 12.81 14.86
N THR A 12 -4.68 11.92 15.63
CA THR A 12 -3.89 10.82 15.08
C THR A 12 -4.76 10.14 14.03
N PRO A 13 -4.33 10.02 12.77
CA PRO A 13 -5.17 9.45 11.74
C PRO A 13 -5.56 8.02 12.13
N ASP A 14 -6.84 7.72 12.03
CA ASP A 14 -7.34 6.40 12.39
C ASP A 14 -7.10 5.44 11.23
N LEU A 15 -6.60 4.25 11.56
CA LEU A 15 -6.21 3.22 10.59
C LEU A 15 -6.75 1.87 11.03
N GLU A 16 -7.71 1.39 10.25
CA GLU A 16 -8.44 0.15 10.50
C GLU A 16 -7.93 -0.95 9.55
N LEU A 17 -7.27 -1.98 10.08
CA LEU A 17 -6.79 -3.11 9.29
C LEU A 17 -7.93 -4.11 9.04
N LEU A 18 -8.18 -4.44 7.77
CA LEU A 18 -9.29 -5.31 7.36
C LEU A 18 -8.80 -6.75 7.08
N SER A 19 -8.34 -7.00 5.86
CA SER A 19 -8.00 -8.34 5.36
C SER A 19 -6.53 -8.44 4.97
N TYR A 20 -5.97 -9.64 5.14
CA TYR A 20 -4.59 -9.98 4.79
C TYR A 20 -4.56 -11.18 3.86
N CYS A 21 -3.83 -11.07 2.76
CA CYS A 21 -3.64 -12.13 1.77
C CYS A 21 -2.16 -12.30 1.43
N GLU A 22 -1.76 -13.53 1.11
CA GLU A 22 -0.46 -13.91 0.58
C GLU A 22 -0.72 -14.69 -0.71
N ASP A 23 0.19 -14.62 -1.68
CA ASP A 23 0.21 -15.58 -2.77
C ASP A 23 0.37 -17.01 -2.21
N ARG A 24 -0.14 -18.01 -2.93
CA ARG A 24 0.00 -19.42 -2.53
C ARG A 24 1.04 -20.15 -3.39
N ASP A 25 1.40 -19.56 -4.52
CA ASP A 25 2.23 -20.15 -5.56
C ASP A 25 3.65 -20.44 -5.05
N PHE A 26 4.13 -19.65 -4.08
CA PHE A 26 5.42 -19.89 -3.43
C PHE A 26 5.57 -21.31 -2.85
N ARG A 27 4.47 -21.94 -2.42
CA ARG A 27 4.49 -23.33 -1.92
C ARG A 27 4.69 -24.34 -3.03
N ALA A 28 4.09 -24.10 -4.19
CA ALA A 28 4.25 -24.96 -5.36
C ALA A 28 5.66 -24.80 -5.96
N GLU A 29 6.23 -23.59 -5.86
CA GLU A 29 7.58 -23.26 -6.31
C GLU A 29 8.69 -23.71 -5.33
N GLY A 30 8.34 -24.26 -4.16
CA GLY A 30 9.31 -24.66 -3.14
C GLY A 30 10.05 -23.49 -2.47
N LYS A 31 9.51 -22.26 -2.57
CA LYS A 31 10.09 -21.06 -1.96
C LYS A 31 9.74 -20.96 -0.47
N PRO A 32 10.63 -20.38 0.36
CA PRO A 32 10.39 -20.26 1.80
C PRO A 32 9.36 -19.16 2.17
N GLU A 33 9.18 -18.16 1.31
CA GLU A 33 8.35 -16.97 1.57
C GLU A 33 7.47 -16.62 0.37
N PRO A 34 6.30 -16.00 0.60
CA PRO A 34 5.44 -15.48 -0.46
C PRO A 34 6.09 -14.30 -1.19
N ASN A 35 6.01 -14.31 -2.53
CA ASN A 35 6.53 -13.24 -3.41
C ASN A 35 5.59 -12.04 -3.45
N SER A 36 4.34 -12.23 -3.03
CA SER A 36 3.31 -11.20 -2.98
C SER A 36 2.50 -11.32 -1.69
N ARG A 37 2.28 -10.18 -1.04
CA ARG A 37 1.39 -10.08 0.12
C ARG A 37 0.65 -8.76 0.12
N SER A 38 -0.60 -8.77 0.54
CA SER A 38 -1.46 -7.59 0.51
C SER A 38 -2.24 -7.41 1.80
N GLN A 39 -2.39 -6.16 2.23
CA GLN A 39 -3.17 -5.75 3.39
C GLN A 39 -4.20 -4.71 2.94
N SER A 40 -5.48 -5.02 3.11
CA SER A 40 -6.57 -4.05 2.91
C SER A 40 -6.81 -3.30 4.22
N LEU A 41 -7.03 -2.00 4.15
CA LEU A 41 -7.27 -1.15 5.31
C LEU A 41 -8.19 0.01 4.96
N VAL A 42 -8.76 0.63 6.00
CA VAL A 42 -9.42 1.92 5.90
C VAL A 42 -8.55 2.97 6.57
N TYR A 43 -8.31 4.05 5.86
CA TYR A 43 -7.59 5.22 6.36
C TYR A 43 -8.56 6.38 6.55
N TYR A 44 -8.53 7.04 7.70
CA TYR A 44 -9.38 8.18 8.02
C TYR A 44 -8.53 9.43 8.28
N SER A 45 -8.88 10.54 7.64
CA SER A 45 -8.21 11.84 7.85
C SER A 45 -9.13 12.98 7.43
N GLN A 46 -9.28 14.00 8.28
CA GLN A 46 -10.06 15.22 7.99
C GLN A 46 -11.45 14.90 7.41
N ASP A 47 -12.22 14.05 8.12
CA ASP A 47 -13.57 13.59 7.76
C ASP A 47 -13.69 12.78 6.46
N LYS A 48 -12.56 12.47 5.82
CA LYS A 48 -12.50 11.61 4.65
C LYS A 48 -12.08 10.21 5.04
N LYS A 49 -12.58 9.25 4.26
CA LYS A 49 -12.33 7.82 4.39
C LYS A 49 -11.79 7.30 3.06
N TRP A 50 -10.68 6.57 3.11
CA TRP A 50 -10.09 5.90 1.95
C TRP A 50 -10.01 4.41 2.18
N TRP A 51 -10.40 3.63 1.17
CA TRP A 51 -10.17 2.21 1.13
C TRP A 51 -8.85 1.96 0.41
N ILE A 52 -7.90 1.37 1.13
CA ILE A 52 -6.53 1.20 0.62
C ILE A 52 -6.18 -0.28 0.64
N ARG A 53 -5.60 -0.77 -0.46
CA ARG A 53 -4.90 -2.06 -0.48
C ARG A 53 -3.41 -1.80 -0.65
N VAL A 54 -2.63 -2.15 0.35
CA VAL A 54 -1.16 -2.11 0.25
C VAL A 54 -0.69 -3.49 -0.20
N THR A 55 -0.05 -3.56 -1.35
CA THR A 55 0.44 -4.81 -1.95
C THR A 55 1.96 -4.74 -2.05
N PHE A 56 2.67 -5.60 -1.34
CA PHE A 56 4.10 -5.78 -1.53
C PHE A 56 4.36 -6.88 -2.56
N LYS A 57 5.20 -6.58 -3.55
CA LYS A 57 5.69 -7.51 -4.57
C LYS A 57 7.21 -7.57 -4.51
N GLY A 58 7.75 -8.75 -4.29
CA GLY A 58 9.18 -9.00 -4.27
C GLY A 58 9.59 -10.05 -3.25
N ALA A 59 10.87 -10.39 -3.28
CA ALA A 59 11.47 -11.25 -2.28
C ALA A 59 11.89 -10.42 -1.06
N ILE A 60 11.62 -10.92 0.14
CA ILE A 60 12.23 -10.40 1.36
C ILE A 60 13.49 -11.23 1.57
N SER A 61 14.64 -10.71 1.15
CA SER A 61 15.92 -11.37 1.37
C SER A 61 16.16 -11.52 2.88
N CYS A 62 16.12 -12.75 3.37
CA CYS A 62 16.49 -13.09 4.73
C CYS A 62 18.02 -13.15 4.81
N SER A 63 18.70 -12.01 4.68
CA SER A 63 20.16 -11.97 4.80
C SER A 63 20.59 -12.03 6.26
N THR A 64 20.69 -13.25 6.76
CA THR A 64 21.58 -13.61 7.86
C THR A 64 22.24 -14.92 7.45
N TYR A 65 23.47 -14.81 6.96
CA TYR A 65 24.29 -15.95 6.53
C TYR A 65 24.76 -16.85 7.70
N ASP A 66 24.35 -16.54 8.94
CA ASP A 66 24.75 -17.25 10.17
C ASP A 66 23.57 -17.83 10.97
N ALA A 67 22.38 -17.93 10.38
CA ALA A 67 21.23 -18.52 11.07
C ALA A 67 20.97 -19.95 10.60
N GLU A 68 20.93 -20.87 11.57
CA GLU A 68 20.35 -22.23 11.51
C GLU A 68 19.13 -22.32 10.56
N PRO A 69 18.88 -23.50 9.94
CA PRO A 69 17.93 -23.69 8.85
C PRO A 69 16.67 -22.85 9.03
N GLU A 70 16.55 -21.88 8.13
CA GLU A 70 15.55 -20.83 8.07
C GLU A 70 14.25 -21.23 8.78
N GLN A 71 13.98 -20.68 9.97
CA GLN A 71 12.64 -20.76 10.53
C GLN A 71 11.72 -20.00 9.57
N ILE A 72 11.09 -20.75 8.67
CA ILE A 72 10.01 -20.28 7.81
C ILE A 72 8.99 -19.65 8.75
N LYS A 73 8.96 -18.31 8.78
CA LYS A 73 8.02 -17.58 9.63
C LYS A 73 6.62 -18.09 9.32
N SER A 74 5.85 -18.36 10.35
CA SER A 74 4.44 -18.70 10.17
C SER A 74 3.70 -17.57 9.45
N LYS A 75 2.60 -17.90 8.78
CA LYS A 75 1.71 -16.90 8.16
C LYS A 75 1.30 -15.80 9.15
N ARG A 76 1.14 -16.15 10.44
CA ARG A 76 0.79 -15.21 11.50
C ARG A 76 1.92 -14.20 11.75
N GLU A 77 3.15 -14.65 11.86
CA GLU A 77 4.32 -13.79 12.08
C GLU A 77 4.56 -12.86 10.89
N ARG A 78 4.47 -13.39 9.66
CA ARG A 78 4.57 -12.59 8.43
C ARG A 78 3.48 -11.52 8.36
N ARG A 79 2.24 -11.87 8.73
CA ARG A 79 1.12 -10.91 8.82
C ARG A 79 1.43 -9.80 9.82
N ILE A 80 1.87 -10.13 11.03
CA ILE A 80 2.19 -9.13 12.06
C ILE A 80 3.31 -8.20 11.59
N GLU A 81 4.37 -8.76 10.98
CA GLU A 81 5.50 -8.01 10.44
C GLU A 81 5.05 -7.03 9.34
N PHE A 82 4.24 -7.50 8.38
CA PHE A 82 3.73 -6.68 7.30
C PHE A 82 2.75 -5.63 7.78
N GLN A 83 1.83 -5.97 8.69
CA GLN A 83 0.89 -5.02 9.28
C GLN A 83 1.60 -3.93 10.08
N GLY A 84 2.64 -4.30 10.85
CA GLY A 84 3.50 -3.35 11.54
C GLY A 84 4.13 -2.36 10.57
N PHE A 85 4.67 -2.87 9.45
CA PHE A 85 5.23 -2.02 8.40
C PHE A 85 4.17 -1.10 7.75
N VAL A 86 3.00 -1.63 7.39
CA VAL A 86 1.90 -0.87 6.79
C VAL A 86 1.45 0.29 7.69
N ARG A 87 1.44 0.10 9.02
CA ARG A 87 1.11 1.17 9.98
C ARG A 87 2.12 2.32 10.01
N LEU A 88 3.35 2.10 9.54
CA LEU A 88 4.39 3.13 9.51
C LEU A 88 4.29 4.02 8.26
N ILE A 89 3.57 3.59 7.22
CA ILE A 89 3.43 4.32 5.96
C ILE A 89 2.70 5.65 6.20
N ASP A 90 3.29 6.73 5.71
CA ASP A 90 2.64 8.05 5.70
C ASP A 90 1.63 8.16 4.56
N PHE A 91 0.40 7.71 4.81
CA PHE A 91 -0.70 7.82 3.87
C PHE A 91 -1.14 9.27 3.57
N ARG A 92 -0.79 10.27 4.40
CA ARG A 92 -1.07 11.69 4.08
C ARG A 92 -0.19 12.21 2.96
N SER A 93 1.01 11.64 2.84
CA SER A 93 1.95 12.01 1.79
C SER A 93 1.63 11.38 0.42
N LEU A 94 0.67 10.45 0.38
CA LEU A 94 0.26 9.74 -0.83
C LEU A 94 -0.89 10.50 -1.51
N ALA A 95 -0.87 10.54 -2.84
CA ALA A 95 -1.98 11.04 -3.65
C ALA A 95 -3.11 9.99 -3.72
N LEU A 96 -3.77 9.75 -2.58
CA LEU A 96 -4.87 8.79 -2.47
C LEU A 96 -6.06 9.20 -3.35
N LEU A 97 -6.70 8.21 -3.97
CA LEU A 97 -7.81 8.43 -4.90
C LEU A 97 -9.13 8.53 -4.13
N ASN A 98 -9.91 9.56 -4.42
CA ASN A 98 -11.21 9.77 -3.78
C ASN A 98 -12.26 8.79 -4.34
N ASN A 99 -13.11 8.24 -3.47
CA ASN A 99 -14.26 7.40 -3.83
C ASN A 99 -13.93 6.11 -4.61
N THR A 100 -12.65 5.72 -4.70
CA THR A 100 -12.20 4.48 -5.32
C THR A 100 -11.28 3.72 -4.37
N LEU A 101 -11.12 2.41 -4.61
CA LEU A 101 -10.14 1.64 -3.84
C LEU A 101 -8.76 1.94 -4.38
N THR A 102 -7.94 2.57 -3.54
CA THR A 102 -6.55 2.93 -3.87
C THR A 102 -5.65 1.73 -3.62
N GLU A 103 -5.00 1.21 -4.64
CA GLU A 103 -3.96 0.19 -4.48
C GLU A 103 -2.57 0.86 -4.45
N VAL A 104 -1.84 0.65 -3.36
CA VAL A 104 -0.46 1.08 -3.17
C VAL A 104 0.44 -0.13 -3.37
N ILE A 105 1.17 -0.16 -4.48
CA ILE A 105 2.04 -1.30 -4.82
C ILE A 105 3.47 -0.97 -4.46
N LEU A 106 4.05 -1.77 -3.57
CA LEU A 106 5.42 -1.64 -3.08
C LEU A 106 6.31 -2.64 -3.81
N ASN A 107 7.31 -2.14 -4.54
CA ASN A 107 8.30 -2.96 -5.25
C ASN A 107 9.70 -2.37 -5.11
N GLY A 108 10.74 -3.19 -5.35
CA GLY A 108 12.14 -2.76 -5.32
C GLY A 108 12.67 -2.22 -6.65
N ASP A 109 11.80 -1.99 -7.63
CA ASP A 109 12.17 -1.63 -8.99
C ASP A 109 12.39 -0.10 -9.10
N PRO A 110 13.57 0.36 -9.54
CA PRO A 110 13.90 1.78 -9.62
C PRO A 110 13.21 2.52 -10.78
N GLU A 111 12.62 1.85 -11.78
CA GLU A 111 12.34 2.49 -13.07
C GLU A 111 11.21 3.54 -13.09
N THR A 112 10.27 3.57 -12.13
CA THR A 112 9.03 4.38 -12.33
C THR A 112 8.37 4.99 -11.10
N THR A 113 9.06 5.03 -9.95
CA THR A 113 8.30 4.95 -8.70
C THR A 113 8.88 5.78 -7.55
N GLU A 114 8.02 6.49 -6.79
CA GLU A 114 8.39 7.38 -5.68
C GLU A 114 8.85 6.62 -4.42
N PRO A 115 9.79 7.16 -3.61
CA PRO A 115 10.17 6.57 -2.32
C PRO A 115 9.01 6.55 -1.32
N VAL A 116 8.85 5.45 -0.60
CA VAL A 116 7.87 5.35 0.50
C VAL A 116 8.29 6.28 1.66
N LYS A 117 7.40 7.21 2.03
CA LYS A 117 7.56 8.05 3.23
C LYS A 117 6.93 7.35 4.43
N LEU A 118 7.62 7.40 5.57
CA LEU A 118 7.15 6.83 6.84
C LEU A 118 6.99 7.93 7.89
N TYR A 119 6.00 7.80 8.78
CA TYR A 119 5.79 8.75 9.89
C TYR A 119 6.89 8.70 10.94
N ARG A 120 7.51 7.54 11.09
CA ARG A 120 8.59 7.28 12.04
C ARG A 120 9.56 6.33 11.39
N GLU A 121 10.84 6.47 11.73
CA GLU A 121 11.78 5.41 11.45
C GLU A 121 11.33 4.11 12.11
N PRO A 122 11.41 2.99 11.39
CA PRO A 122 11.00 1.73 11.97
C PRO A 122 11.99 1.31 13.07
N GLU A 123 11.51 1.27 14.30
CA GLU A 123 12.26 0.73 15.42
C GLU A 123 12.22 -0.81 15.37
N GLY A 124 13.37 -1.47 15.19
CA GLY A 124 13.54 -2.90 15.43
C GLY A 124 13.80 -3.82 14.22
N THR A 125 13.67 -5.13 14.48
CA THR A 125 14.09 -6.27 13.63
C THR A 125 13.19 -6.54 12.42
N ASN A 126 12.31 -5.62 12.03
CA ASN A 126 11.39 -5.84 10.92
C ASN A 126 12.17 -5.92 9.60
N ARG A 127 12.01 -6.99 8.81
CA ARG A 127 12.79 -7.18 7.57
C ARG A 127 12.46 -6.16 6.49
N PHE A 128 11.28 -5.55 6.54
CA PHE A 128 10.90 -4.47 5.62
C PHE A 128 11.73 -3.21 5.83
N THR A 129 12.35 -3.01 7.01
CA THR A 129 13.13 -1.80 7.29
C THR A 129 14.37 -1.71 6.42
N LYS A 130 15.03 -2.85 6.20
CA LYS A 130 16.14 -3.01 5.26
C LYS A 130 15.71 -2.68 3.83
N LEU A 131 14.45 -2.93 3.49
CA LEU A 131 13.90 -2.71 2.17
C LEU A 131 13.39 -1.28 1.95
N ILE A 132 13.16 -0.46 2.98
CA ILE A 132 12.60 0.90 2.81
C ILE A 132 13.37 1.74 1.81
N LYS A 133 14.71 1.68 1.86
CA LYS A 133 15.58 2.48 0.98
C LYS A 133 15.44 2.13 -0.50
N ILE A 134 15.02 0.90 -0.78
CA ILE A 134 14.86 0.34 -2.12
C ILE A 134 13.39 0.28 -2.53
N LEU A 135 12.47 0.27 -1.57
CA LEU A 135 11.04 0.21 -1.83
C LEU A 135 10.55 1.51 -2.42
N ARG A 136 9.93 1.36 -3.58
CA ARG A 136 9.18 2.40 -4.25
C ARG A 136 7.70 2.03 -4.21
N PHE A 137 6.83 3.05 -4.28
CA PHE A 137 5.39 2.84 -4.41
C PHE A 137 4.77 3.54 -5.63
N TYR A 138 3.84 2.88 -6.29
CA TYR A 138 2.92 3.54 -7.21
C TYR A 138 1.48 3.31 -6.77
N ILE A 139 0.62 4.24 -7.18
CA ILE A 139 -0.79 4.27 -6.83
C ILE A 139 -1.60 3.96 -8.09
N ARG A 140 -2.61 3.11 -7.95
CA ARG A 140 -3.61 2.88 -9.00
C ARG A 140 -4.99 2.65 -8.41
N GLU A 141 -6.03 2.82 -9.23
CA GLU A 141 -7.36 2.29 -8.92
C GLU A 141 -7.33 0.76 -8.98
N ASP A 142 -8.02 0.09 -8.05
CA ASP A 142 -8.25 -1.36 -8.15
C ASP A 142 -9.35 -1.65 -9.18
N PRO A 143 -9.02 -2.18 -10.37
CA PRO A 143 -9.99 -2.38 -11.45
C PRO A 143 -11.07 -3.40 -11.08
N SER A 144 -10.78 -4.28 -10.10
CA SER A 144 -11.72 -5.33 -9.68
C SER A 144 -12.92 -4.80 -8.88
N ARG A 145 -12.88 -3.54 -8.45
CA ARG A 145 -13.93 -2.91 -7.63
C ARG A 145 -14.50 -1.63 -8.23
N VAL A 146 -13.91 -1.11 -9.30
CA VAL A 146 -14.46 0.01 -10.06
C VAL A 146 -15.39 -0.54 -11.13
N VAL A 147 -16.70 -0.37 -10.95
CA VAL A 147 -17.67 -0.66 -11.99
C VAL A 147 -17.70 0.53 -12.94
N TYR A 148 -17.04 0.40 -14.09
CA TYR A 148 -17.19 1.39 -15.15
C TYR A 148 -18.58 1.25 -15.78
N PRO A 149 -19.27 2.37 -16.08
CA PRO A 149 -20.46 2.33 -16.92
C PRO A 149 -20.11 1.67 -18.25
N LEU A 150 -21.04 0.87 -18.79
CA LEU A 150 -20.87 0.28 -20.11
C LEU A 150 -20.67 1.41 -21.14
N SER A 151 -19.66 1.24 -22.01
CA SER A 151 -19.18 2.24 -22.99
C SER A 151 -20.26 2.82 -23.92
N LEU A 152 -21.44 2.20 -24.00
CA LEU A 152 -22.59 2.67 -24.78
C LEU A 152 -23.27 3.93 -24.18
N GLN A 153 -22.95 4.34 -22.96
CA GLN A 153 -23.50 5.55 -22.32
C GLN A 153 -22.67 6.82 -22.52
N PHE A 154 -21.54 6.76 -23.23
CA PHE A 154 -20.85 7.97 -23.65
C PHE A 154 -21.42 8.38 -25.02
N PRO A 155 -22.24 9.45 -25.10
CA PRO A 155 -22.48 10.06 -26.39
C PRO A 155 -21.12 10.53 -26.88
N PHE A 156 -20.59 9.87 -27.91
CA PHE A 156 -19.48 10.41 -28.68
C PHE A 156 -19.86 11.86 -29.00
N PHE A 157 -19.08 12.82 -28.52
CA PHE A 157 -19.21 14.20 -28.97
C PHE A 157 -19.00 14.14 -30.48
N GLY A 158 -20.11 14.21 -31.21
CA GLY A 158 -20.12 14.15 -32.65
C GLY A 158 -19.24 15.26 -33.16
N LEU A 159 -18.06 14.90 -33.67
CA LEU A 159 -17.35 15.75 -34.61
C LEU A 159 -18.21 15.81 -35.87
N SER A 160 -19.16 16.74 -35.84
CA SER A 160 -19.78 17.33 -37.02
C SER A 160 -18.66 18.01 -37.81
N MET A 161 -17.91 17.21 -38.59
CA MET A 161 -17.15 17.70 -39.72
C MET A 161 -18.16 18.00 -40.83
N SER A 162 -18.65 19.25 -40.86
CA SER A 162 -18.99 19.90 -42.12
C SER A 162 -17.87 20.87 -42.41
N PRO A 163 -17.26 20.79 -43.61
CA PRO A 163 -17.44 21.94 -44.49
C PRO A 163 -17.58 21.57 -45.98
N ASN A 164 -18.48 22.33 -46.62
CA ASN A 164 -18.64 22.73 -48.04
C ASN A 164 -18.29 21.74 -49.16
#